data_AF-A0A9D2M1J0-F1
#
_entry.id   AF-A0A9D2M1J0-F1
#
_cell.length_a   1.000
_cell.length_b   1.000
_cell.length_c   1.000
_cell.angle_alpha   90.00
_cell.angle_beta   90.00
_cell.angle_gamma   90.00
#
_symmetry.space_group_name_H-M   'P 1'
#
loop_
_entity.id
_entity.type
_entity.pdbx_description
1 polymer ?
#
loop_
_entity_poly.entity_id
_entity_poly.type
_entity_poly.pdbx_seq_one_letter_code
_entity_poly.pdbx_strand_id
1 'polypeptide(L)'
;MEKQKWIVRVVSAVLVLLMLGTLVVPMANLVYADTGDEIKAELERLEQQLDDLNAQIQANQNDAAKAEQMSEFYQKKEATVRAQIDALKQDIAQRRTDLEQKQAELAVQVQKVEQAQDLLSERLRAMYEMQRSNPLSVLMGLEEVSDVLRFSENLRTITLSNDEVINNLKEQRAAMEAKAAEIQTDLDGLNAQEQQLEASQQELASAIVAANNMVDEAKAQEEALNAALADTQAQYKAEEAKWAQWVAESSADQNYIADNGEFYWPIPGYYRISSDYGVTRLIHGVKDVHRGLDIPAPAGTPIYATAAGVVSTTAHWSYGTCVKISHSSSHVTVYGHMSSRAAGITDGVVVQKGQLIGYVGSTGNSTGNHLHFELDVNGSPTSVRPYLDPNIESQLYW
;
A
#
# COMPACT_ATOMS: atom_id res chain seq x y z
N MET A 1 26.01 0.19 0.43
CA MET A 1 25.85 -0.94 -0.53
C MET A 1 25.50 -2.28 0.12
N GLU A 2 26.03 -2.65 1.30
CA GLU A 2 25.72 -3.98 1.89
C GLU A 2 24.29 -4.09 2.47
N LYS A 3 23.75 -3.02 3.07
CA LYS A 3 22.39 -3.03 3.64
C LYS A 3 21.27 -3.14 2.59
N GLN A 4 21.46 -2.56 1.40
CA GLN A 4 20.51 -2.70 0.28
C GLN A 4 20.50 -4.12 -0.30
N LYS A 5 21.65 -4.80 -0.34
CA LYS A 5 21.75 -6.21 -0.77
C LYS A 5 21.05 -7.17 0.19
N TRP A 6 20.96 -6.84 1.48
CA TRP A 6 20.26 -7.64 2.48
C TRP A 6 18.74 -7.52 2.34
N ILE A 7 18.21 -6.30 2.13
CA ILE A 7 16.78 -6.06 1.95
C ILE A 7 16.26 -6.73 0.66
N VAL A 8 16.99 -6.61 -0.45
CA VAL A 8 16.62 -7.30 -1.71
C VAL A 8 16.61 -8.82 -1.54
N ARG A 9 17.57 -9.40 -0.80
CA ARG A 9 17.60 -10.85 -0.53
C ARG A 9 16.46 -11.33 0.37
N VAL A 10 16.02 -10.51 1.32
CA VAL A 10 14.89 -10.83 2.20
C VAL A 10 13.57 -10.72 1.43
N VAL A 11 13.40 -9.70 0.59
CA VAL A 11 12.18 -9.52 -0.24
C VAL A 11 12.08 -10.59 -1.33
N SER A 12 13.19 -10.97 -1.97
CA SER A 12 13.21 -12.10 -2.92
C SER A 12 12.94 -13.45 -2.25
N ALA A 13 13.41 -13.65 -1.01
CA ALA A 13 13.12 -14.88 -0.26
C ALA A 13 11.64 -14.98 0.13
N VAL A 14 11.00 -13.86 0.48
CA VAL A 14 9.56 -13.81 0.80
C VAL A 14 8.71 -14.00 -0.46
N LEU A 15 9.09 -13.44 -1.61
CA LEU A 15 8.42 -13.66 -2.89
C LEU A 15 8.54 -15.10 -3.41
N VAL A 16 9.69 -15.74 -3.19
CA VAL A 16 9.89 -17.16 -3.54
C VAL A 16 9.12 -18.07 -2.57
N LEU A 17 9.00 -17.72 -1.29
CA LEU A 17 8.15 -18.43 -0.32
C LEU A 17 6.65 -18.26 -0.59
N LEU A 18 6.22 -17.12 -1.13
CA LEU A 18 4.84 -16.87 -1.58
C LEU A 18 4.51 -17.59 -2.89
N MET A 19 5.48 -17.77 -3.81
CA MET A 19 5.30 -18.55 -5.04
C MET A 19 5.44 -20.07 -4.86
N LEU A 20 6.12 -20.56 -3.81
CA LEU A 20 6.28 -22.00 -3.53
C LEU A 20 5.10 -22.62 -2.74
N GLY A 21 4.07 -21.83 -2.41
CA GLY A 21 2.91 -22.28 -1.64
C GLY A 21 1.82 -23.01 -2.43
N THR A 22 1.84 -22.98 -3.78
CA THR A 22 0.84 -23.65 -4.61
C THR A 22 1.37 -25.00 -5.12
N LEU A 23 1.54 -25.94 -4.17
CA LEU A 23 1.77 -27.34 -4.51
C LEU A 23 0.48 -27.90 -5.13
N VAL A 24 0.48 -28.04 -6.46
CA VAL A 24 -0.54 -28.79 -7.20
C VAL A 24 -0.51 -30.25 -6.71
N VAL A 25 -1.48 -30.63 -5.88
CA VAL A 25 -1.69 -32.02 -5.48
C VAL A 25 -2.40 -32.75 -6.62
N PRO A 26 -1.87 -33.90 -7.11
CA PRO A 26 -2.50 -34.66 -8.18
C PRO A 26 -3.80 -35.30 -7.67
N MET A 27 -4.88 -35.12 -8.44
CA MET A 27 -6.15 -35.81 -8.23
C MET A 27 -5.94 -37.32 -8.27
N ALA A 28 -6.06 -37.96 -7.09
CA ALA A 28 -6.28 -39.39 -6.96
C ALA A 28 -7.65 -39.58 -6.29
N ASN A 29 -8.52 -40.33 -7.00
CA ASN A 29 -9.86 -40.71 -6.58
C ASN A 29 -9.91 -41.13 -5.10
N LEU A 30 -10.79 -40.51 -4.31
CA LEU A 30 -11.13 -40.97 -2.98
C LEU A 30 -12.66 -41.03 -2.80
N VAL A 31 -13.05 -42.20 -2.32
CA VAL A 31 -14.37 -42.66 -1.90
C VAL A 31 -15.13 -41.61 -1.10
N TYR A 32 -16.41 -41.41 -1.45
CA TYR A 32 -17.38 -40.61 -0.71
C TYR A 32 -17.47 -41.05 0.76
N ALA A 33 -16.91 -40.25 1.64
CA ALA A 33 -17.30 -40.16 3.04
C ALA A 33 -17.49 -38.67 3.34
N ASP A 34 -18.60 -38.13 2.87
CA ASP A 34 -18.97 -36.73 3.02
C ASP A 34 -19.49 -36.48 4.45
N THR A 35 -18.57 -36.20 5.38
CA THR A 35 -18.88 -35.68 6.70
C THR A 35 -19.06 -34.17 6.57
N GLY A 36 -20.25 -33.66 6.88
CA GLY A 36 -20.56 -32.22 6.78
C GLY A 36 -19.62 -31.29 7.55
N ASP A 37 -18.84 -31.83 8.48
CA ASP A 37 -17.79 -31.11 9.19
C ASP A 37 -16.57 -30.77 8.29
N GLU A 38 -16.25 -31.59 7.28
CA GLU A 38 -15.16 -31.31 6.33
C GLU A 38 -15.54 -30.21 5.33
N ILE A 39 -16.77 -30.24 4.79
CA ILE A 39 -17.28 -29.16 3.92
C ILE A 39 -17.43 -27.87 4.72
N LYS A 40 -17.87 -27.94 5.98
CA LYS A 40 -17.91 -26.80 6.90
C LYS A 40 -16.53 -26.18 7.09
N ALA A 41 -15.51 -27.00 7.36
CA ALA A 41 -14.15 -26.54 7.56
C ALA A 41 -13.57 -25.87 6.30
N GLU A 42 -13.83 -26.41 5.11
CA GLU A 42 -13.32 -25.82 3.86
C GLU A 42 -13.98 -24.46 3.56
N LEU A 43 -15.27 -24.30 3.86
CA LEU A 43 -15.94 -23.03 3.62
C LEU A 43 -15.70 -21.99 4.72
N GLU A 44 -15.57 -22.39 5.99
CA GLU A 44 -15.03 -21.52 7.05
C GLU A 44 -13.63 -21.01 6.67
N ARG A 45 -12.81 -21.85 6.02
CA ARG A 45 -11.50 -21.45 5.52
C ARG A 45 -11.61 -20.44 4.37
N LEU A 46 -12.46 -20.69 3.38
CA LEU A 46 -12.71 -19.77 2.27
C LEU A 46 -13.28 -18.42 2.75
N GLU A 47 -14.11 -18.45 3.78
CA GLU A 47 -14.71 -17.26 4.39
C GLU A 47 -13.71 -16.47 5.21
N GLN A 48 -12.90 -17.14 6.05
CA GLN A 48 -11.75 -16.49 6.70
C GLN A 48 -10.80 -15.88 5.66
N GLN A 49 -10.60 -16.55 4.52
CA GLN A 49 -9.82 -16.00 3.43
C GLN A 49 -10.48 -14.76 2.81
N LEU A 50 -11.81 -14.72 2.65
CA LEU A 50 -12.53 -13.53 2.17
C LEU A 50 -12.43 -12.35 3.16
N ASP A 51 -12.63 -12.60 4.45
CA ASP A 51 -12.55 -11.59 5.50
C ASP A 51 -11.13 -11.04 5.63
N ASP A 52 -10.13 -11.92 5.65
CA ASP A 52 -8.71 -11.55 5.67
C ASP A 52 -8.34 -10.76 4.41
N LEU A 53 -8.81 -11.19 3.24
CA LEU A 53 -8.57 -10.51 1.97
C LEU A 53 -9.23 -9.13 1.92
N ASN A 54 -10.47 -8.99 2.43
CA ASN A 54 -11.13 -7.69 2.57
C ASN A 54 -10.40 -6.76 3.54
N ALA A 55 -9.91 -7.29 4.67
CA ALA A 55 -9.10 -6.54 5.61
C ALA A 55 -7.76 -6.10 4.99
N GLN A 56 -7.12 -6.99 4.21
CA GLN A 56 -5.92 -6.69 3.44
C GLN A 56 -6.18 -5.63 2.36
N ILE A 57 -7.32 -5.67 1.66
CA ILE A 57 -7.71 -4.64 0.70
C ILE A 57 -7.89 -3.29 1.39
N GLN A 58 -8.59 -3.23 2.54
CA GLN A 58 -8.72 -1.98 3.30
C GLN A 58 -7.38 -1.45 3.80
N ALA A 59 -6.49 -2.32 4.28
CA ALA A 59 -5.14 -1.94 4.68
C ALA A 59 -4.35 -1.39 3.49
N ASN A 60 -4.38 -2.08 2.35
CA ASN A 60 -3.69 -1.68 1.14
C ASN A 60 -4.26 -0.37 0.54
N GLN A 61 -5.57 -0.13 0.63
CA GLN A 61 -6.19 1.14 0.22
C GLN A 61 -5.73 2.31 1.10
N ASN A 62 -5.62 2.09 2.42
CA ASN A 62 -5.06 3.10 3.32
C ASN A 62 -3.58 3.37 3.03
N ASP A 63 -2.82 2.34 2.69
CA ASP A 63 -1.40 2.48 2.34
C ASP A 63 -1.20 3.10 0.96
N ALA A 64 -2.03 2.77 -0.03
CA ALA A 64 -2.10 3.42 -1.33
C ALA A 64 -2.45 4.90 -1.19
N ALA A 65 -3.44 5.26 -0.35
CA ALA A 65 -3.78 6.66 -0.10
C ALA A 65 -2.63 7.44 0.55
N LYS A 66 -1.89 6.83 1.48
CA LYS A 66 -0.66 7.44 2.04
C LYS A 66 0.43 7.58 0.98
N ALA A 67 0.62 6.58 0.12
CA ALA A 67 1.62 6.61 -0.95
C ALA A 67 1.29 7.68 -2.02
N GLU A 68 0.02 7.83 -2.40
CA GLU A 68 -0.44 8.88 -3.31
C GLU A 68 -0.26 10.27 -2.71
N GLN A 69 -0.64 10.48 -1.44
CA GLN A 69 -0.37 11.74 -0.73
C GLN A 69 1.13 12.06 -0.67
N MET A 70 1.96 11.04 -0.45
CA MET A 70 3.41 11.18 -0.43
C MET A 70 3.94 11.57 -1.82
N SER A 71 3.47 10.93 -2.90
CA SER A 71 3.83 11.28 -4.28
C SER A 71 3.43 12.73 -4.61
N GLU A 72 2.19 13.14 -4.30
CA GLU A 72 1.75 14.52 -4.49
C GLU A 72 2.61 15.54 -3.72
N PHE A 73 2.97 15.20 -2.48
CA PHE A 73 3.85 16.03 -1.67
C PHE A 73 5.23 16.18 -2.32
N TYR A 74 5.83 15.09 -2.81
CA TYR A 74 7.12 15.14 -3.50
C TYR A 74 7.05 15.87 -4.84
N GLN A 75 5.96 15.77 -5.60
CA GLN A 75 5.75 16.53 -6.84
C GLN A 75 5.62 18.05 -6.59
N LYS A 76 4.85 18.45 -5.56
CA LYS A 76 4.74 19.87 -5.17
C LYS A 76 6.09 20.42 -4.67
N LYS A 77 6.81 19.60 -3.89
CA LYS A 77 8.16 19.92 -3.43
C LYS A 77 9.13 20.02 -4.60
N GLU A 78 9.02 19.17 -5.61
CA GLU A 78 9.82 19.23 -6.84
C GLU A 78 9.65 20.56 -7.55
N ALA A 79 8.41 20.95 -7.86
CA ALA A 79 8.14 22.20 -8.57
C ALA A 79 8.73 23.41 -7.83
N THR A 80 8.58 23.44 -6.50
CA THR A 80 9.10 24.52 -5.65
C THR A 80 10.63 24.54 -5.61
N VAL A 81 11.25 23.39 -5.34
CA VAL A 81 12.71 23.24 -5.23
C VAL A 81 13.37 23.49 -6.58
N ARG A 82 12.78 23.02 -7.68
CA ARG A 82 13.27 23.28 -9.04
C ARG A 82 13.27 24.76 -9.37
N ALA A 83 12.19 25.49 -9.04
CA ALA A 83 12.16 26.95 -9.21
C ALA A 83 13.24 27.67 -8.38
N GLN A 84 13.48 27.23 -7.14
CA GLN A 84 14.55 27.76 -6.29
C GLN A 84 15.94 27.46 -6.86
N ILE A 85 16.15 26.26 -7.39
CA ILE A 85 17.40 25.86 -8.03
C ILE A 85 17.65 26.70 -9.29
N ASP A 86 16.65 26.91 -10.13
CA ASP A 86 16.80 27.70 -11.35
C ASP A 86 17.13 29.17 -11.01
N ALA A 87 16.51 29.73 -9.97
CA ALA A 87 16.85 31.05 -9.46
C ALA A 87 18.27 31.12 -8.89
N LEU A 88 18.70 30.13 -8.12
CA LEU A 88 20.07 30.04 -7.58
C LEU A 88 21.11 29.86 -8.69
N LYS A 89 20.83 29.05 -9.71
CA LYS A 89 21.70 28.91 -10.88
C LYS A 89 21.88 30.24 -11.62
N GLN A 90 20.80 31.02 -11.73
CA GLN A 90 20.88 32.34 -12.34
C GLN A 90 21.71 33.32 -11.48
N ASP A 91 21.57 33.29 -10.15
CA ASP A 91 22.38 34.11 -9.23
C ASP A 91 23.86 33.71 -9.28
N ILE A 92 24.17 32.42 -9.29
CA ILE A 92 25.54 31.90 -9.42
C ILE A 92 26.16 32.33 -10.76
N ALA A 93 25.42 32.22 -11.86
CA ALA A 93 25.89 32.65 -13.18
C ALA A 93 26.18 34.16 -13.23
N GLN A 94 25.34 34.98 -12.58
CA GLN A 94 25.57 36.41 -12.46
C GLN A 94 26.81 36.72 -11.62
N ARG A 95 26.94 36.10 -10.44
CA ARG A 95 28.11 36.26 -9.56
C ARG A 95 29.41 35.85 -10.24
N ARG A 96 29.38 34.78 -11.03
CA ARG A 96 30.53 34.32 -11.81
C ARG A 96 30.94 35.36 -12.86
N THR A 97 29.97 35.93 -13.57
CA THR A 97 30.21 37.03 -14.52
C THR A 97 30.82 38.25 -13.82
N ASP A 98 30.30 38.63 -12.65
CA ASP A 98 30.81 39.76 -11.86
C ASP A 98 32.25 39.48 -11.35
N LEU A 99 32.55 38.25 -10.96
CA LEU A 99 33.91 37.83 -10.56
C LEU A 99 34.88 37.83 -11.74
N GLU A 100 34.46 37.38 -12.92
CA GLU A 100 35.26 37.45 -14.15
C GLU A 100 35.60 38.90 -14.52
N GLN A 101 34.65 39.83 -14.38
CA GLN A 101 34.90 41.26 -14.55
C GLN A 101 35.90 41.79 -13.52
N LYS A 102 35.72 41.45 -12.23
CA LYS A 102 36.67 41.83 -11.17
C LYS A 102 38.07 41.27 -11.40
N GLN A 103 38.21 40.04 -11.91
CA GLN A 103 39.51 39.47 -12.29
C GLN A 103 40.15 40.25 -13.44
N ALA A 104 39.38 40.62 -14.47
CA ALA A 104 39.88 41.41 -15.58
C ALA A 104 40.33 42.81 -15.13
N GLU A 105 39.55 43.47 -14.26
CA GLU A 105 39.93 44.76 -13.66
C GLU A 105 41.19 44.64 -12.81
N LEU A 106 41.31 43.58 -12.01
CA LEU A 106 42.50 43.30 -11.21
C LEU A 106 43.73 43.09 -12.08
N ALA A 107 43.62 42.35 -13.18
CA ALA A 107 44.72 42.14 -14.12
C ALA A 107 45.23 43.46 -14.72
N VAL A 108 44.33 44.39 -15.06
CA VAL A 108 44.70 45.72 -15.54
C VAL A 108 45.40 46.55 -14.45
N GLN A 109 44.95 46.46 -13.19
CA GLN A 109 45.60 47.15 -12.07
C GLN A 109 46.99 46.58 -11.77
N VAL A 110 47.15 45.26 -11.81
CA VAL A 110 48.45 44.58 -11.64
C VAL A 110 49.44 45.07 -12.71
N GLN A 111 49.00 45.15 -13.97
CA GLN A 111 49.83 45.64 -15.06
C GLN A 111 50.26 47.11 -14.86
N LYS A 112 49.36 47.97 -14.36
CA LYS A 112 49.71 49.37 -14.05
C LYS A 112 50.73 49.49 -12.93
N VAL A 113 50.59 48.69 -11.88
CA VAL A 113 51.53 48.65 -10.75
C VAL A 113 52.90 48.12 -11.19
N GLU A 114 52.93 47.10 -12.05
CA GLU A 114 54.17 46.57 -12.63
C GLU A 114 54.90 47.62 -13.46
N GLN A 115 54.19 48.35 -14.34
CA GLN A 115 54.76 49.48 -15.09
C GLN A 115 55.31 50.58 -14.18
N ALA A 116 54.60 50.91 -13.10
CA ALA A 116 55.06 51.90 -12.13
C ALA A 116 56.29 51.43 -11.33
N GLN A 117 56.40 50.14 -11.04
CA GLN A 117 57.59 49.53 -10.44
C GLN A 117 58.79 49.58 -11.38
N ASP A 118 58.61 49.33 -12.68
CA ASP A 118 59.67 49.41 -13.68
C ASP A 118 60.22 50.84 -13.80
N LEU A 119 59.33 51.83 -13.94
CA LEU A 119 59.71 53.25 -14.00
C LEU A 119 60.44 53.71 -12.73
N LEU A 120 59.97 53.27 -11.56
CA LEU A 120 60.63 53.55 -10.29
C LEU A 120 62.02 52.89 -10.23
N SER A 121 62.14 51.65 -10.69
CA SER A 121 63.41 50.91 -10.73
C SER A 121 64.43 51.57 -11.65
N GLU A 122 63.99 52.06 -12.82
CA GLU A 122 64.81 52.84 -13.74
C GLU A 122 65.31 54.15 -13.08
N ARG A 123 64.41 54.88 -12.42
CA ARG A 123 64.75 56.12 -11.68
C ARG A 123 65.73 55.85 -10.53
N LEU A 124 65.53 54.81 -9.74
CA LEU A 124 66.41 54.43 -8.63
C LEU A 124 67.80 54.01 -9.14
N ARG A 125 67.85 53.28 -10.27
CA ARG A 125 69.11 52.90 -10.93
C ARG A 125 69.86 54.13 -11.43
N ALA A 126 69.18 55.07 -12.09
CA ALA A 126 69.78 56.33 -12.54
C ALA A 126 70.33 57.15 -11.36
N MET A 127 69.60 57.24 -10.24
CA MET A 127 70.08 57.89 -9.01
C MET A 127 71.32 57.20 -8.42
N TYR A 128 71.34 55.86 -8.40
CA TYR A 128 72.47 55.08 -7.91
C TYR A 128 73.72 55.24 -8.80
N GLU A 129 73.54 55.23 -10.13
CA GLU A 129 74.61 55.49 -11.10
C GLU A 129 75.14 56.92 -10.97
N MET A 130 74.28 57.90 -10.71
CA MET A 130 74.63 59.30 -10.44
C MET A 130 75.37 59.50 -9.10
N GLN A 131 75.09 58.70 -8.07
CA GLN A 131 75.81 58.71 -6.79
C GLN A 131 77.24 58.15 -6.92
N ARG A 132 77.47 57.29 -7.92
CA ARG A 132 78.77 56.68 -8.22
C ARG A 132 79.71 57.64 -8.97
N SER A 133 79.16 58.64 -9.68
CA SER A 133 79.90 59.85 -10.07
C SER A 133 80.05 60.77 -8.85
N ASN A 134 81.28 61.19 -8.53
CA ASN A 134 81.60 61.94 -7.33
C ASN A 134 80.64 63.13 -7.11
N PRO A 135 79.76 63.12 -6.09
CA PRO A 135 78.75 64.17 -5.87
C PRO A 135 79.38 65.54 -5.66
N LEU A 136 80.61 65.57 -5.12
CA LEU A 136 81.41 66.78 -5.00
C LEU A 136 81.74 67.39 -6.37
N SER A 137 81.93 66.60 -7.42
CA SER A 137 82.24 67.09 -8.77
C SER A 137 81.03 67.73 -9.46
N VAL A 138 79.83 67.23 -9.19
CA VAL A 138 78.57 67.83 -9.66
C VAL A 138 78.28 69.13 -8.90
N LEU A 139 78.53 69.15 -7.58
CA LEU A 139 78.38 70.35 -6.75
C LEU A 139 79.45 71.42 -7.01
N MET A 140 80.71 71.04 -7.32
CA MET A 140 81.80 71.95 -7.69
C MET A 140 81.65 72.55 -9.09
N GLY A 141 80.83 71.95 -9.96
CA GLY A 141 80.49 72.49 -11.29
C GLY A 141 79.38 73.54 -11.26
N LEU A 142 78.77 73.79 -10.10
CA LEU A 142 77.74 74.81 -9.92
C LEU A 142 78.41 76.16 -9.59
N GLU A 143 78.22 77.17 -10.44
CA GLU A 143 78.88 78.48 -10.32
C GLU A 143 78.26 79.37 -9.22
N GLU A 144 77.04 79.06 -8.76
CA GLU A 144 76.33 79.82 -7.71
C GLU A 144 75.90 78.97 -6.50
N VAL A 145 75.96 79.57 -5.29
CA VAL A 145 75.46 78.97 -4.03
C VAL A 145 73.94 78.73 -4.08
N SER A 146 73.21 79.51 -4.87
CA SER A 146 71.77 79.38 -5.13
C SER A 146 71.44 78.02 -5.80
N ASP A 147 72.28 77.57 -6.72
CA ASP A 147 72.10 76.31 -7.45
C ASP A 147 72.42 75.08 -6.60
N VAL A 148 73.39 75.20 -5.68
CA VAL A 148 73.69 74.17 -4.68
C VAL A 148 72.50 73.93 -3.76
N LEU A 149 71.84 75.01 -3.30
CA LEU A 149 70.65 74.93 -2.46
C LEU A 149 69.48 74.30 -3.21
N ARG A 150 69.21 74.74 -4.45
CA ARG A 150 68.18 74.18 -5.34
C ARG A 150 68.40 72.71 -5.63
N PHE A 151 69.65 72.29 -5.84
CA PHE A 151 69.99 70.89 -6.05
C PHE A 151 69.72 70.04 -4.81
N SER A 152 70.05 70.53 -3.61
CA SER A 152 69.75 69.84 -2.35
C SER A 152 68.25 69.73 -2.08
N GLU A 153 67.48 70.77 -2.41
CA GLU A 153 66.03 70.82 -2.23
C GLU A 153 65.31 69.92 -3.23
N ASN A 154 65.80 69.86 -4.47
CA ASN A 154 65.33 68.93 -5.50
C ASN A 154 65.63 67.48 -5.12
N LEU A 155 66.85 67.18 -4.64
CA LEU A 155 67.20 65.83 -4.15
C LEU A 155 66.32 65.40 -2.98
N ARG A 156 66.07 66.29 -2.02
CA ARG A 156 65.19 66.02 -0.88
C ARG A 156 63.75 65.76 -1.35
N THR A 157 63.25 66.56 -2.28
CA THR A 157 61.92 66.39 -2.88
C THR A 157 61.80 65.08 -3.65
N ILE A 158 62.84 64.70 -4.41
CA ILE A 158 62.91 63.43 -5.14
C ILE A 158 62.87 62.23 -4.19
N THR A 159 63.66 62.26 -3.11
CA THR A 159 63.70 61.17 -2.13
C THR A 159 62.37 61.02 -1.40
N LEU A 160 61.76 62.13 -0.95
CA LEU A 160 60.44 62.12 -0.31
C LEU A 160 59.35 61.60 -1.26
N SER A 161 59.37 62.05 -2.52
CA SER A 161 58.45 61.56 -3.56
C SER A 161 58.66 60.07 -3.86
N ASN A 162 59.90 59.57 -3.86
CA ASN A 162 60.19 58.15 -4.06
C ASN A 162 59.71 57.30 -2.88
N ASP A 163 59.92 57.75 -1.64
CA ASP A 163 59.41 57.06 -0.45
C ASP A 163 57.87 56.96 -0.48
N GLU A 164 57.20 58.04 -0.90
CA GLU A 164 55.74 58.05 -1.08
C GLU A 164 55.28 57.06 -2.17
N VAL A 165 55.94 57.06 -3.35
CA VAL A 165 55.63 56.11 -4.43
C VAL A 165 55.89 54.67 -4.01
N ILE A 166 56.98 54.38 -3.29
CA ILE A 166 57.28 53.04 -2.78
C ILE A 166 56.19 52.57 -1.80
N ASN A 167 55.78 53.42 -0.88
CA ASN A 167 54.74 53.08 0.09
C ASN A 167 53.40 52.86 -0.60
N ASN A 168 53.04 53.72 -1.56
CA ASN A 168 51.81 53.59 -2.35
C ASN A 168 51.81 52.28 -3.17
N LEU A 169 52.91 51.94 -3.84
CA LEU A 169 53.03 50.69 -4.60
C LEU A 169 52.96 49.45 -3.71
N LYS A 170 53.54 49.52 -2.50
CA LYS A 170 53.43 48.42 -1.51
C LYS A 170 51.99 48.23 -1.05
N GLU A 171 51.28 49.31 -0.74
CA GLU A 171 49.86 49.26 -0.36
C GLU A 171 48.99 48.73 -1.50
N GLN A 172 49.20 49.21 -2.73
CA GLN A 172 48.47 48.72 -3.90
C GLN A 172 48.74 47.24 -4.15
N ARG A 173 49.99 46.76 -4.02
CA ARG A 173 50.34 45.35 -4.19
C ARG A 173 49.67 44.47 -3.12
N ALA A 174 49.72 44.89 -1.85
CA ALA A 174 49.04 44.18 -0.76
C ALA A 174 47.53 44.14 -0.95
N ALA A 175 46.92 45.25 -1.39
CA ALA A 175 45.49 45.32 -1.69
C ALA A 175 45.09 44.42 -2.88
N MET A 176 45.94 44.29 -3.91
CA MET A 176 45.69 43.40 -5.04
C MET A 176 45.85 41.92 -4.67
N GLU A 177 46.86 41.57 -3.87
CA GLU A 177 47.02 40.21 -3.33
C GLU A 177 45.81 39.81 -2.46
N ALA A 178 45.31 40.72 -1.63
CA ALA A 178 44.09 40.50 -0.84
C ALA A 178 42.85 40.28 -1.73
N LYS A 179 42.65 41.12 -2.75
CA LYS A 179 41.55 40.97 -3.72
C LYS A 179 41.64 39.67 -4.52
N ALA A 180 42.84 39.25 -4.92
CA ALA A 180 43.04 37.99 -5.62
C ALA A 180 42.64 36.79 -4.75
N ALA A 181 43.01 36.81 -3.46
CA ALA A 181 42.65 35.77 -2.51
C ALA A 181 41.14 35.73 -2.20
N GLU A 182 40.49 36.90 -2.11
CA GLU A 182 39.03 37.01 -1.95
C GLU A 182 38.31 36.40 -3.16
N ILE A 183 38.69 36.78 -4.38
CA ILE A 183 38.09 36.23 -5.60
C ILE A 183 38.26 34.71 -5.70
N GLN A 184 39.43 34.18 -5.34
CA GLN A 184 39.66 32.73 -5.35
C GLN A 184 38.75 32.03 -4.33
N THR A 185 38.59 32.60 -3.14
CA THR A 185 37.69 32.08 -2.10
C THR A 185 36.24 32.10 -2.57
N ASP A 186 35.81 33.17 -3.24
CA ASP A 186 34.46 33.29 -3.80
C ASP A 186 34.21 32.25 -4.91
N LEU A 187 35.20 32.00 -5.79
CA LEU A 187 35.11 30.98 -6.83
C LEU A 187 34.99 29.57 -6.25
N ASP A 188 35.81 29.24 -5.25
CA ASP A 188 35.75 27.94 -4.58
C ASP A 188 34.42 27.75 -3.84
N GLY A 189 33.90 28.83 -3.23
CA GLY A 189 32.58 28.86 -2.60
C GLY A 189 31.44 28.64 -3.61
N LEU A 190 31.49 29.28 -4.77
CA LEU A 190 30.48 29.09 -5.83
C LEU A 190 30.51 27.66 -6.40
N ASN A 191 31.70 27.11 -6.67
CA ASN A 191 31.82 25.73 -7.16
C ASN A 191 31.27 24.71 -6.13
N ALA A 192 31.50 24.93 -4.84
CA ALA A 192 30.93 24.10 -3.78
C ALA A 192 29.40 24.20 -3.72
N GLN A 193 28.85 25.41 -3.90
CA GLN A 193 27.39 25.61 -3.98
C GLN A 193 26.78 24.92 -5.20
N GLU A 194 27.41 24.98 -6.38
CA GLU A 194 26.95 24.27 -7.58
C GLU A 194 26.91 22.75 -7.37
N GLN A 195 27.97 22.17 -6.78
CA GLN A 195 28.01 20.73 -6.48
C GLN A 195 26.92 20.31 -5.48
N GLN A 196 26.70 21.11 -4.43
CA GLN A 196 25.64 20.84 -3.46
C GLN A 196 24.25 20.91 -4.09
N LEU A 197 24.05 21.82 -5.04
CA LEU A 197 22.80 21.98 -5.79
C LEU A 197 22.53 20.77 -6.69
N GLU A 198 23.54 20.28 -7.42
CA GLU A 198 23.42 19.07 -8.25
C GLU A 198 23.16 17.81 -7.42
N ALA A 199 23.84 17.65 -6.28
CA ALA A 199 23.59 16.54 -5.37
C ALA A 199 22.15 16.57 -4.84
N SER A 200 21.66 17.75 -4.44
CA SER A 200 20.27 17.93 -3.98
C SER A 200 19.25 17.64 -5.08
N GLN A 201 19.56 17.99 -6.35
CA GLN A 201 18.73 17.65 -7.51
C GLN A 201 18.62 16.13 -7.72
N GLN A 202 19.75 15.41 -7.66
CA GLN A 202 19.77 13.97 -7.83
C GLN A 202 19.03 13.25 -6.70
N GLU A 203 19.19 13.70 -5.45
CA GLU A 203 18.50 13.13 -4.30
C GLU A 203 16.98 13.28 -4.45
N LEU A 204 16.51 14.48 -4.80
CA LEU A 204 15.10 14.75 -5.05
C LEU A 204 14.54 13.88 -6.21
N ALA A 205 15.27 13.77 -7.32
CA ALA A 205 14.86 12.93 -8.45
C ALA A 205 14.74 11.45 -8.04
N SER A 206 15.69 10.94 -7.25
CA SER A 206 15.65 9.57 -6.75
C SER A 206 14.48 9.33 -5.77
N ALA A 207 14.15 10.32 -4.94
CA ALA A 207 13.02 10.26 -4.02
C ALA A 207 11.67 10.22 -4.74
N ILE A 208 11.52 10.95 -5.87
CA ILE A 208 10.31 10.93 -6.70
C ILE A 208 10.12 9.56 -7.37
N VAL A 209 11.20 9.00 -7.94
CA VAL A 209 11.14 7.66 -8.54
C VAL A 209 10.76 6.62 -7.49
N ALA A 210 11.35 6.70 -6.30
CA ALA A 210 10.99 5.81 -5.19
C ALA A 210 9.51 5.97 -4.79
N ALA A 211 9.01 7.20 -4.65
CA ALA A 211 7.61 7.46 -4.31
C ALA A 211 6.63 6.93 -5.37
N ASN A 212 6.93 7.12 -6.66
CA ASN A 212 6.09 6.61 -7.75
C ASN A 212 6.09 5.08 -7.81
N ASN A 213 7.26 4.44 -7.64
CA ASN A 213 7.34 2.98 -7.59
C ASN A 213 6.49 2.40 -6.43
N MET A 214 6.46 3.07 -5.27
CA MET A 214 5.62 2.64 -4.14
C MET A 214 4.12 2.75 -4.47
N VAL A 215 3.69 3.75 -5.24
CA VAL A 215 2.30 3.87 -5.71
C VAL A 215 1.97 2.75 -6.69
N ASP A 216 2.86 2.48 -7.65
CA ASP A 216 2.66 1.42 -8.65
C ASP A 216 2.60 0.03 -7.99
N GLU A 217 3.48 -0.25 -7.01
CA GLU A 217 3.48 -1.48 -6.23
C GLU A 217 2.16 -1.64 -5.43
N ALA A 218 1.69 -0.57 -4.78
CA ALA A 218 0.44 -0.60 -4.03
C ALA A 218 -0.78 -0.88 -4.93
N LYS A 219 -0.81 -0.29 -6.15
CA LYS A 219 -1.87 -0.52 -7.14
C LYS A 219 -1.85 -1.95 -7.69
N ALA A 220 -0.66 -2.47 -8.03
CA ALA A 220 -0.51 -3.85 -8.48
C ALA A 220 -0.95 -4.85 -7.40
N GLN A 221 -0.65 -4.56 -6.13
CA GLN A 221 -1.12 -5.37 -5.01
C GLN A 221 -2.65 -5.31 -4.85
N GLU A 222 -3.27 -4.14 -5.03
CA GLU A 222 -4.73 -4.01 -4.99
C GLU A 222 -5.41 -4.83 -6.09
N GLU A 223 -4.89 -4.78 -7.32
CA GLU A 223 -5.41 -5.59 -8.43
C GLU A 223 -5.28 -7.10 -8.16
N ALA A 224 -4.14 -7.55 -7.62
CA ALA A 224 -3.93 -8.94 -7.26
C ALA A 224 -4.89 -9.42 -6.16
N LEU A 225 -5.11 -8.60 -5.12
CA LEU A 225 -6.06 -8.91 -4.04
C LEU A 225 -7.51 -8.94 -4.56
N ASN A 226 -7.88 -8.00 -5.43
CA ASN A 226 -9.21 -7.99 -6.06
C ASN A 226 -9.44 -9.20 -6.98
N ALA A 227 -8.43 -9.64 -7.72
CA ALA A 227 -8.50 -10.86 -8.53
C ALA A 227 -8.67 -12.11 -7.67
N ALA A 228 -7.92 -12.20 -6.57
CA ALA A 228 -8.08 -13.28 -5.58
C ALA A 228 -9.48 -13.27 -4.94
N LEU A 229 -10.04 -12.08 -4.67
CA LEU A 229 -11.38 -11.92 -4.09
C LEU A 229 -12.44 -12.44 -5.04
N ALA A 230 -12.32 -12.08 -6.33
CA ALA A 230 -13.24 -12.53 -7.36
C ALA A 230 -13.21 -14.07 -7.53
N ASP A 231 -12.02 -14.68 -7.49
CA ASP A 231 -11.88 -16.13 -7.59
C ASP A 231 -12.50 -16.85 -6.38
N THR A 232 -12.14 -16.44 -5.16
CA THR A 232 -12.71 -17.02 -3.92
C THR A 232 -14.23 -16.83 -3.86
N GLN A 233 -14.75 -15.68 -4.31
CA GLN A 233 -16.20 -15.44 -4.37
C GLN A 233 -16.88 -16.29 -5.45
N ALA A 234 -16.22 -16.59 -6.57
CA ALA A 234 -16.74 -17.49 -7.59
C ALA A 234 -16.81 -18.93 -7.08
N GLN A 235 -15.78 -19.38 -6.33
CA GLN A 235 -15.78 -20.70 -5.68
C GLN A 235 -16.92 -20.82 -4.66
N TYR A 236 -17.13 -19.79 -3.83
CA TYR A 236 -18.25 -19.74 -2.88
C TYR A 236 -19.62 -19.86 -3.59
N LYS A 237 -19.85 -19.06 -4.63
CA LYS A 237 -21.11 -19.10 -5.41
C LYS A 237 -21.33 -20.43 -6.12
N ALA A 238 -20.26 -21.07 -6.60
CA ALA A 238 -20.35 -22.38 -7.24
C ALA A 238 -20.81 -23.45 -6.26
N GLU A 239 -20.36 -23.39 -5.00
CA GLU A 239 -20.78 -24.31 -3.95
C GLU A 239 -22.24 -24.06 -3.53
N GLU A 240 -22.65 -22.81 -3.42
CA GLU A 240 -24.06 -22.43 -3.18
C GLU A 240 -24.99 -22.89 -4.32
N ALA A 241 -24.53 -22.80 -5.58
CA ALA A 241 -25.30 -23.25 -6.73
C ALA A 241 -25.52 -24.78 -6.74
N LYS A 242 -24.52 -25.57 -6.32
CA LYS A 242 -24.68 -27.03 -6.14
C LYS A 242 -25.75 -27.34 -5.09
N TRP A 243 -25.75 -26.61 -3.98
CA TRP A 243 -26.77 -26.75 -2.94
C TRP A 243 -28.17 -26.41 -3.45
N ALA A 244 -28.32 -25.28 -4.15
CA ALA A 244 -29.59 -24.88 -4.74
C ALA A 244 -30.14 -25.93 -5.73
N GLN A 245 -29.26 -26.51 -6.56
CA GLN A 245 -29.64 -27.59 -7.46
C GLN A 245 -30.11 -28.83 -6.70
N TRP A 246 -29.37 -29.27 -5.67
CA TRP A 246 -29.77 -30.43 -4.87
C TRP A 246 -31.12 -30.22 -4.16
N VAL A 247 -31.41 -29.01 -3.65
CA VAL A 247 -32.71 -28.73 -3.01
C VAL A 247 -33.86 -28.74 -4.04
N ALA A 248 -33.63 -28.17 -5.23
CA ALA A 248 -34.64 -28.09 -6.29
C ALA A 248 -34.93 -29.45 -6.97
N GLU A 249 -33.98 -30.38 -6.97
CA GLU A 249 -34.17 -31.73 -7.50
C GLU A 249 -35.17 -32.51 -6.64
N SER A 250 -36.33 -32.83 -7.21
CA SER A 250 -37.31 -33.73 -6.59
C SER A 250 -37.11 -35.17 -7.05
N SER A 251 -37.01 -36.09 -6.10
CA SER A 251 -36.89 -37.54 -6.34
C SER A 251 -38.25 -38.27 -6.23
N ALA A 252 -39.36 -37.54 -6.18
CA ALA A 252 -40.69 -38.11 -6.02
C ALA A 252 -41.31 -38.48 -7.38
N ASP A 253 -41.37 -39.78 -7.67
CA ASP A 253 -42.04 -40.32 -8.87
C ASP A 253 -43.57 -40.35 -8.77
N GLN A 254 -44.11 -40.11 -7.57
CA GLN A 254 -45.54 -40.13 -7.26
C GLN A 254 -45.86 -39.02 -6.25
N ASN A 255 -47.15 -38.68 -6.09
CA ASN A 255 -47.59 -37.75 -5.05
C ASN A 255 -47.83 -38.51 -3.74
N TYR A 256 -46.93 -38.32 -2.77
CA TYR A 256 -46.97 -38.97 -1.45
C TYR A 256 -47.74 -38.15 -0.40
N ILE A 257 -48.24 -36.96 -0.76
CA ILE A 257 -49.12 -36.16 0.09
C ILE A 257 -50.56 -36.61 -0.18
N ALA A 258 -51.10 -37.48 0.68
CA ALA A 258 -52.50 -37.88 0.64
C ALA A 258 -53.30 -37.08 1.67
N ASP A 259 -54.42 -36.51 1.20
CA ASP A 259 -55.43 -35.78 1.97
C ASP A 259 -54.96 -34.42 2.56
N ASN A 260 -55.66 -33.35 2.15
CA ASN A 260 -55.62 -31.97 2.67
C ASN A 260 -54.29 -31.18 2.70
N GLY A 261 -53.12 -31.77 2.41
CA GLY A 261 -51.86 -31.02 2.27
C GLY A 261 -51.21 -30.62 3.60
N GLU A 262 -51.62 -31.23 4.71
CA GLU A 262 -51.16 -30.87 6.06
C GLU A 262 -49.88 -31.61 6.46
N PHE A 263 -48.80 -30.86 6.66
CA PHE A 263 -47.53 -31.35 7.20
C PHE A 263 -47.61 -31.53 8.73
N TYR A 264 -47.13 -32.67 9.20
CA TYR A 264 -46.93 -32.96 10.62
C TYR A 264 -45.81 -32.09 11.20
N TRP A 265 -45.84 -31.80 12.50
CA TRP A 265 -44.76 -31.06 13.15
C TRP A 265 -43.51 -31.93 13.36
N PRO A 266 -42.31 -31.48 12.95
CA PRO A 266 -41.14 -32.36 12.89
C PRO A 266 -40.54 -32.71 14.25
N ILE A 267 -40.75 -31.90 15.29
CA ILE A 267 -40.22 -32.16 16.65
C ILE A 267 -41.30 -31.96 17.74
N PRO A 268 -42.19 -32.95 17.94
CA PRO A 268 -43.25 -32.87 18.94
C PRO A 268 -42.73 -32.53 20.34
N GLY A 269 -43.40 -31.60 21.02
CA GLY A 269 -43.01 -31.10 22.34
C GLY A 269 -42.10 -29.87 22.33
N TYR A 270 -41.60 -29.45 21.16
CA TYR A 270 -40.81 -28.23 20.98
C TYR A 270 -41.46 -27.35 19.92
N TYR A 271 -42.16 -26.30 20.37
CA TYR A 271 -42.98 -25.44 19.50
C TYR A 271 -42.46 -24.00 19.39
N ARG A 272 -41.43 -23.66 20.17
CA ARG A 272 -40.80 -22.33 20.11
C ARG A 272 -40.03 -22.20 18.80
N ILE A 273 -40.20 -21.08 18.11
CA ILE A 273 -39.42 -20.70 16.93
C ILE A 273 -38.36 -19.68 17.36
N SER A 274 -37.09 -19.92 17.05
CA SER A 274 -36.02 -18.93 17.28
C SER A 274 -35.82 -17.99 16.11
N SER A 275 -36.03 -18.48 14.88
CA SER A 275 -35.93 -17.70 13.65
C SER A 275 -36.95 -18.21 12.64
N ASP A 276 -37.67 -17.29 11.99
CA ASP A 276 -38.73 -17.61 11.03
C ASP A 276 -38.26 -17.38 9.58
N TYR A 277 -39.02 -17.90 8.63
CA TYR A 277 -38.79 -17.71 7.20
C TYR A 277 -38.81 -16.22 6.85
N GLY A 278 -37.92 -15.80 5.96
CA GLY A 278 -37.85 -14.42 5.45
C GLY A 278 -37.15 -13.44 6.40
N VAL A 279 -36.70 -13.88 7.59
CA VAL A 279 -35.89 -13.05 8.47
C VAL A 279 -34.56 -12.74 7.80
N THR A 280 -34.28 -11.45 7.60
CA THR A 280 -32.96 -11.01 7.11
C THR A 280 -31.95 -11.15 8.24
N ARG A 281 -30.85 -11.84 7.95
CA ARG A 281 -29.73 -12.07 8.87
C ARG A 281 -28.43 -11.69 8.20
N LEU A 282 -27.43 -11.35 9.01
CA LEU A 282 -26.06 -11.24 8.54
C LEU A 282 -25.37 -12.56 8.89
N ILE A 283 -25.02 -13.32 7.86
CA ILE A 283 -24.11 -14.46 7.98
C ILE A 283 -22.76 -13.94 7.51
N HIS A 284 -21.83 -13.75 8.46
CA HIS A 284 -20.45 -13.34 8.20
C HIS A 284 -20.33 -12.11 7.27
N GLY A 285 -21.09 -11.05 7.58
CA GLY A 285 -21.04 -9.78 6.83
C GLY A 285 -21.84 -9.75 5.53
N VAL A 286 -22.31 -10.91 5.04
CA VAL A 286 -23.19 -11.01 3.87
C VAL A 286 -24.65 -11.02 4.32
N LYS A 287 -25.49 -10.24 3.63
CA LYS A 287 -26.95 -10.28 3.84
C LYS A 287 -27.49 -11.60 3.32
N ASP A 288 -28.06 -12.39 4.22
CA ASP A 288 -28.78 -13.63 3.92
C ASP A 288 -30.24 -13.49 4.34
N VAL A 289 -31.12 -14.23 3.67
CA VAL A 289 -32.54 -14.32 4.04
C VAL A 289 -32.80 -15.75 4.50
N HIS A 290 -33.28 -15.88 5.73
CA HIS A 290 -33.58 -17.19 6.29
C HIS A 290 -34.61 -17.94 5.44
N ARG A 291 -34.20 -19.07 4.88
CA ARG A 291 -34.98 -19.88 3.94
C ARG A 291 -35.93 -20.89 4.60
N GLY A 292 -35.90 -20.99 5.94
CA GLY A 292 -36.65 -21.98 6.69
C GLY A 292 -37.11 -21.50 8.06
N LEU A 293 -37.31 -22.45 8.95
CA LEU A 293 -37.74 -22.28 10.33
C LEU A 293 -36.70 -22.90 11.26
N ASP A 294 -36.24 -22.15 12.25
CA ASP A 294 -35.31 -22.67 13.27
C ASP A 294 -36.08 -22.96 14.55
N ILE A 295 -36.06 -24.24 14.96
CA ILE A 295 -36.80 -24.74 16.12
C ILE A 295 -35.80 -25.25 17.18
N PRO A 296 -35.56 -24.49 18.27
CA PRO A 296 -34.61 -24.89 19.31
C PRO A 296 -35.08 -26.13 20.06
N ALA A 297 -34.18 -27.10 20.17
CA ALA A 297 -34.40 -28.30 20.96
C ALA A 297 -33.05 -28.85 21.45
N PRO A 298 -33.00 -29.57 22.59
CA PRO A 298 -31.79 -30.22 23.06
C PRO A 298 -31.16 -31.15 22.00
N ALA A 299 -29.84 -31.29 22.04
CA ALA A 299 -29.14 -32.28 21.22
C ALA A 299 -29.72 -33.68 21.46
N GLY A 300 -29.91 -34.44 20.39
CA GLY A 300 -30.47 -35.79 20.46
C GLY A 300 -32.00 -35.84 20.43
N THR A 301 -32.71 -34.71 20.42
CA THR A 301 -34.17 -34.71 20.28
C THR A 301 -34.59 -35.39 18.96
N PRO A 302 -35.52 -36.38 18.99
CA PRO A 302 -35.96 -37.07 17.78
C PRO A 302 -36.65 -36.14 16.78
N ILE A 303 -36.30 -36.26 15.49
CA ILE A 303 -36.87 -35.53 14.36
C ILE A 303 -37.68 -36.49 13.50
N TYR A 304 -38.90 -36.11 13.13
CA TYR A 304 -39.85 -36.93 12.39
C TYR A 304 -40.18 -36.34 11.01
N ALA A 305 -40.41 -37.21 10.03
CA ALA A 305 -40.87 -36.84 8.70
C ALA A 305 -42.25 -36.17 8.76
N THR A 306 -42.37 -35.00 8.16
CA THR A 306 -43.61 -34.20 8.22
C THR A 306 -44.68 -34.72 7.27
N ALA A 307 -44.28 -35.43 6.21
CA ALA A 307 -45.15 -36.17 5.30
C ALA A 307 -44.42 -37.40 4.72
N ALA A 308 -45.15 -38.29 4.06
CA ALA A 308 -44.52 -39.41 3.36
C ALA A 308 -43.75 -38.93 2.13
N GLY A 309 -42.68 -39.61 1.75
CA GLY A 309 -41.89 -39.22 0.58
C GLY A 309 -40.56 -39.96 0.46
N VAL A 310 -39.79 -39.61 -0.57
CA VAL A 310 -38.50 -40.22 -0.89
C VAL A 310 -37.37 -39.42 -0.26
N VAL A 311 -36.53 -40.09 0.52
CA VAL A 311 -35.37 -39.49 1.18
C VAL A 311 -34.24 -39.27 0.18
N SER A 312 -33.61 -38.11 0.27
CA SER A 312 -32.24 -37.89 -0.17
C SER A 312 -31.43 -37.32 0.98
N THR A 313 -30.16 -37.72 1.09
CA THR A 313 -29.27 -37.32 2.17
C THR A 313 -28.05 -36.63 1.59
N THR A 314 -27.59 -35.61 2.30
CA THR A 314 -26.34 -34.95 1.97
C THR A 314 -25.76 -34.36 3.24
N ALA A 315 -24.58 -33.76 3.11
CA ALA A 315 -24.07 -32.85 4.11
C ALA A 315 -23.73 -31.52 3.43
N HIS A 316 -23.90 -30.42 4.15
CA HIS A 316 -23.65 -29.09 3.62
C HIS A 316 -23.03 -28.23 4.70
N TRP A 317 -22.09 -27.35 4.35
CA TRP A 317 -21.37 -26.53 5.32
C TRP A 317 -22.31 -25.69 6.19
N SER A 318 -23.39 -25.14 5.60
CA SER A 318 -24.34 -24.31 6.34
C SER A 318 -25.35 -25.18 7.08
N TYR A 319 -25.91 -26.20 6.42
CA TYR A 319 -27.03 -26.96 6.97
C TYR A 319 -26.58 -28.20 7.76
N GLY A 320 -25.28 -28.52 7.78
CA GLY A 320 -24.74 -29.69 8.47
C GLY A 320 -25.20 -31.01 7.85
N THR A 321 -25.39 -32.00 8.70
CA THR A 321 -25.99 -33.29 8.29
C THR A 321 -27.46 -33.06 7.96
N CYS A 322 -27.84 -33.38 6.73
CA CYS A 322 -29.17 -33.09 6.21
C CYS A 322 -29.93 -34.33 5.75
N VAL A 323 -31.25 -34.23 5.83
CA VAL A 323 -32.21 -35.08 5.15
C VAL A 323 -33.12 -34.18 4.32
N LYS A 324 -33.30 -34.50 3.05
CA LYS A 324 -34.33 -33.94 2.17
C LYS A 324 -35.37 -35.02 1.93
N ILE A 325 -36.66 -34.68 2.00
CA ILE A 325 -37.74 -35.59 1.64
C ILE A 325 -38.52 -34.98 0.49
N SER A 326 -38.52 -35.66 -0.66
CA SER A 326 -39.36 -35.31 -1.80
C SER A 326 -40.73 -35.94 -1.62
N HIS A 327 -41.76 -35.11 -1.42
CA HIS A 327 -43.13 -35.57 -1.19
C HIS A 327 -43.94 -35.62 -2.50
N SER A 328 -43.63 -34.74 -3.44
CA SER A 328 -44.20 -34.73 -4.80
C SER A 328 -43.25 -34.02 -5.76
N SER A 329 -43.61 -33.92 -7.04
CA SER A 329 -42.88 -33.13 -8.03
C SER A 329 -42.70 -31.65 -7.65
N SER A 330 -43.51 -31.14 -6.72
CA SER A 330 -43.53 -29.72 -6.34
C SER A 330 -43.34 -29.45 -4.85
N HIS A 331 -43.24 -30.48 -4.00
CA HIS A 331 -43.12 -30.29 -2.54
C HIS A 331 -41.94 -31.08 -2.00
N VAL A 332 -41.00 -30.37 -1.40
CA VAL A 332 -39.79 -30.92 -0.78
C VAL A 332 -39.64 -30.33 0.61
N THR A 333 -39.26 -31.15 1.58
CA THR A 333 -38.85 -30.64 2.91
C THR A 333 -37.38 -30.93 3.16
N VAL A 334 -36.71 -30.01 3.84
CA VAL A 334 -35.30 -30.14 4.22
C VAL A 334 -35.18 -30.05 5.74
N TYR A 335 -34.42 -30.98 6.33
CA TYR A 335 -34.13 -31.08 7.75
C TYR A 335 -32.61 -30.93 7.92
N GLY A 336 -32.19 -29.84 8.55
CA GLY A 336 -30.80 -29.48 8.76
C GLY A 336 -30.35 -29.56 10.23
N HIS A 337 -29.06 -29.31 10.42
CA HIS A 337 -28.29 -29.31 11.66
C HIS A 337 -28.38 -30.59 12.48
N MET A 338 -28.70 -31.72 11.83
CA MET A 338 -28.89 -32.98 12.54
C MET A 338 -27.57 -33.43 13.17
N SER A 339 -27.62 -34.00 14.38
CA SER A 339 -26.45 -34.65 14.97
C SER A 339 -26.17 -35.99 14.30
N SER A 340 -27.22 -36.68 13.88
CA SER A 340 -27.17 -37.92 13.11
C SER A 340 -28.50 -38.22 12.44
N ARG A 341 -28.46 -38.99 11.35
CA ARG A 341 -29.62 -39.60 10.71
C ARG A 341 -30.04 -40.86 11.46
N ALA A 342 -31.33 -41.16 11.51
CA ALA A 342 -31.80 -42.41 12.09
C ALA A 342 -31.35 -43.62 11.25
N ALA A 343 -31.26 -44.78 11.87
CA ALA A 343 -30.85 -45.99 11.18
C ALA A 343 -31.79 -46.31 10.00
N GLY A 344 -31.20 -46.60 8.82
CA GLY A 344 -31.97 -46.91 7.61
C GLY A 344 -32.45 -45.69 6.82
N ILE A 345 -32.12 -44.47 7.23
CA ILE A 345 -32.41 -43.24 6.47
C ILE A 345 -31.24 -42.95 5.54
N THR A 346 -31.38 -43.36 4.29
CA THR A 346 -30.40 -43.19 3.19
C THR A 346 -31.11 -42.77 1.90
N ASP A 347 -30.35 -42.33 0.90
CA ASP A 347 -30.90 -41.97 -0.42
C ASP A 347 -31.81 -43.06 -1.02
N GLY A 348 -32.97 -42.64 -1.54
CA GLY A 348 -33.96 -43.49 -2.20
C GLY A 348 -34.95 -44.18 -1.26
N VAL A 349 -34.77 -44.10 0.06
CA VAL A 349 -35.70 -44.74 1.03
C VAL A 349 -37.01 -43.95 1.09
N VAL A 350 -38.14 -44.65 1.00
CA VAL A 350 -39.46 -44.06 1.23
C VAL A 350 -39.76 -44.06 2.73
N VAL A 351 -40.11 -42.90 3.26
CA VAL A 351 -40.55 -42.72 4.65
C VAL A 351 -42.03 -42.37 4.73
N GLN A 352 -42.66 -42.69 5.85
CA GLN A 352 -44.05 -42.31 6.14
C GLN A 352 -44.15 -41.04 7.00
N LYS A 353 -45.30 -40.38 6.96
CA LYS A 353 -45.63 -39.27 7.87
C LYS A 353 -45.45 -39.73 9.33
N GLY A 354 -44.69 -38.98 10.11
CA GLY A 354 -44.37 -39.29 11.51
C GLY A 354 -43.27 -40.34 11.71
N GLN A 355 -42.59 -40.79 10.65
CA GLN A 355 -41.45 -41.70 10.79
C GLN A 355 -40.22 -40.96 11.34
N LEU A 356 -39.49 -41.59 12.26
CA LEU A 356 -38.23 -41.06 12.79
C LEU A 356 -37.18 -40.98 11.68
N ILE A 357 -36.62 -39.79 11.46
CA ILE A 357 -35.62 -39.54 10.41
C ILE A 357 -34.24 -39.16 10.95
N GLY A 358 -34.15 -38.72 12.20
CA GLY A 358 -32.87 -38.52 12.88
C GLY A 358 -33.00 -37.69 14.14
N TYR A 359 -31.94 -36.97 14.49
CA TYR A 359 -31.84 -36.33 15.80
C TYR A 359 -31.28 -34.91 15.70
N VAL A 360 -31.83 -34.00 16.51
CA VAL A 360 -31.39 -32.61 16.61
C VAL A 360 -29.91 -32.55 17.00
N GLY A 361 -29.19 -31.59 16.43
CA GLY A 361 -27.80 -31.34 16.72
C GLY A 361 -27.44 -29.88 16.44
N SER A 362 -26.16 -29.67 16.16
CA SER A 362 -25.58 -28.36 15.85
C SER A 362 -24.48 -28.50 14.78
N THR A 363 -24.67 -29.43 13.84
CA THR A 363 -23.73 -29.63 12.71
C THR A 363 -23.92 -28.53 11.66
N GLY A 364 -22.88 -28.24 10.87
CA GLY A 364 -22.90 -27.11 9.94
C GLY A 364 -22.79 -25.74 10.64
N ASN A 365 -23.21 -24.67 9.98
CA ASN A 365 -23.19 -23.32 10.52
C ASN A 365 -24.40 -23.09 11.45
N SER A 366 -24.23 -23.49 12.72
CA SER A 366 -25.26 -23.38 13.76
C SER A 366 -24.66 -22.80 15.04
N THR A 367 -25.39 -21.87 15.67
CA THR A 367 -25.01 -21.21 16.93
C THR A 367 -25.38 -22.01 18.19
N GLY A 368 -26.15 -23.10 18.03
CA GLY A 368 -26.60 -23.95 19.13
C GLY A 368 -27.59 -25.01 18.67
N ASN A 369 -27.96 -25.94 19.55
CA ASN A 369 -28.82 -27.06 19.14
C ASN A 369 -30.22 -26.59 18.71
N HIS A 370 -30.55 -26.87 17.45
CA HIS A 370 -31.87 -26.60 16.86
C HIS A 370 -32.08 -27.45 15.60
N LEU A 371 -33.34 -27.58 15.18
CA LEU A 371 -33.69 -28.08 13.86
C LEU A 371 -33.88 -26.89 12.92
N HIS A 372 -33.15 -26.87 11.81
CA HIS A 372 -33.48 -26.03 10.67
C HIS A 372 -34.42 -26.80 9.74
N PHE A 373 -35.60 -26.26 9.47
CA PHE A 373 -36.65 -26.92 8.72
C PHE A 373 -37.15 -26.04 7.57
N GLU A 374 -37.02 -26.53 6.35
CA GLU A 374 -37.50 -25.83 5.15
C GLU A 374 -38.65 -26.58 4.48
N LEU A 375 -39.54 -25.81 3.87
CA LEU A 375 -40.46 -26.28 2.84
C LEU A 375 -40.10 -25.56 1.54
N ASP A 376 -39.84 -26.33 0.50
CA ASP A 376 -39.69 -25.84 -0.86
C ASP A 376 -40.93 -26.23 -1.68
N VAL A 377 -41.50 -25.23 -2.35
CA VAL A 377 -42.65 -25.39 -3.25
C VAL A 377 -42.28 -24.91 -4.64
N ASN A 378 -42.29 -25.83 -5.62
CA ASN A 378 -41.91 -25.60 -7.02
C ASN A 378 -40.47 -25.08 -7.22
N GLY A 379 -39.50 -25.55 -6.42
CA GLY A 379 -38.10 -25.14 -6.54
C GLY A 379 -37.82 -23.78 -5.90
N SER A 380 -38.67 -23.35 -4.97
CA SER A 380 -38.52 -22.10 -4.22
C SER A 380 -38.85 -22.31 -2.74
N PRO A 381 -37.96 -21.90 -1.82
CA PRO A 381 -38.25 -21.89 -0.39
C PRO A 381 -39.49 -21.05 -0.09
N THR A 382 -40.37 -21.55 0.77
CA THR A 382 -41.57 -20.84 1.22
C THR A 382 -41.73 -20.99 2.73
N SER A 383 -42.49 -20.09 3.34
CA SER A 383 -42.90 -20.27 4.72
C SER A 383 -43.70 -21.57 4.85
N VAL A 384 -43.32 -22.40 5.82
CA VAL A 384 -44.01 -23.66 6.12
C VAL A 384 -45.28 -23.47 6.95
N ARG A 385 -45.42 -22.33 7.65
CA ARG A 385 -46.52 -22.06 8.59
C ARG A 385 -47.92 -22.31 7.99
N PRO A 386 -48.23 -21.87 6.75
CA PRO A 386 -49.56 -22.08 6.16
C PRO A 386 -49.90 -23.54 5.84
N TYR A 387 -48.90 -24.43 5.86
CA TYR A 387 -49.06 -25.85 5.52
C TYR A 387 -49.01 -26.77 6.75
N LEU A 388 -48.85 -26.20 7.95
CA LEU A 388 -48.91 -26.95 9.20
C LEU A 388 -50.36 -27.20 9.61
N ASP A 389 -50.60 -28.29 10.33
CA ASP A 389 -51.89 -28.55 10.97
C ASP A 389 -52.34 -27.32 11.82
N PRO A 390 -53.55 -26.77 11.61
CA PRO A 390 -54.06 -25.61 12.34
C PRO A 390 -54.02 -25.74 13.87
N ASN A 391 -54.13 -26.96 14.39
CA ASN A 391 -54.05 -27.22 15.84
C ASN A 391 -52.63 -27.01 16.38
N ILE A 392 -51.62 -27.20 15.54
CA ILE A 392 -50.20 -26.99 15.84
C ILE A 392 -49.87 -25.49 15.70
N GLU A 393 -50.41 -24.83 14.67
CA GLU A 393 -50.19 -23.39 14.46
C GLU A 393 -50.60 -22.56 15.69
N SER A 394 -51.70 -22.92 16.34
CA SER A 394 -52.17 -22.26 17.58
C SER A 394 -51.20 -22.38 18.77
N GLN A 395 -50.31 -23.37 18.76
CA GLN A 395 -49.30 -23.62 19.81
C GLN A 395 -47.99 -22.86 19.57
N LEU A 396 -47.81 -22.25 18.39
CA LEU A 396 -46.60 -21.49 18.03
C LEU A 396 -46.63 -20.02 18.52
N TYR A 397 -47.76 -19.57 19.10
CA TYR A 397 -48.00 -18.17 19.49
C TYR A 397 -47.83 -17.89 21.01
N TRP A 398 -47.22 -18.80 21.76
CA TRP A 398 -46.98 -18.69 23.21
C TRP A 398 -45.55 -19.11 23.56
#